data_AF-A0A1I0J119-F1
#
_entry.id   AF-A0A1I0J119-F1
#
_cell.length_a   1.000
_cell.length_b   1.000
_cell.length_c   1.000
_cell.angle_alpha   90.00
_cell.angle_beta   90.00
_cell.angle_gamma   90.00
#
_symmetry.space_group_name_H-M   'P 1'
#
loop_
_entity.id
_entity.type
_entity.pdbx_description
1 polymer ?
#
loop_
_entity_poly.entity_id
_entity_poly.type
_entity_poly.pdbx_seq_one_letter_code
_entity_poly.pdbx_strand_id
1 'polypeptide(L)'
;MPISQTTITGSVKTPGNLDAAITGITFTLTKSDYEAGEIIAKNTVNGAVIEADGDFSVTLWPNDKGMNGDSKYKMKFTFGDGSTVDLAEIYVKHSDTPKTIEDVALETKLAGALKGYTAVVLTQAEYDALATKSPTTAYILKGV
;
A
#
# COMPACT_ATOMS: atom_id res chain seq x y z
N MET A 1 14.53 -14.62 11.98
CA MET A 1 13.07 -14.40 11.89
C MET A 1 12.74 -14.28 10.43
N PRO A 2 11.62 -14.81 9.92
CA PRO A 2 11.25 -14.58 8.53
C PRO A 2 11.03 -13.08 8.29
N ILE A 3 11.32 -12.62 7.07
CA ILE A 3 10.99 -11.25 6.64
C ILE A 3 9.49 -11.00 6.77
N SER A 4 9.13 -9.78 7.14
CA SER A 4 7.73 -9.40 7.30
C SER A 4 7.02 -9.40 5.96
N GLN A 5 5.71 -9.64 6.00
CA GLN A 5 4.85 -9.60 4.82
C GLN A 5 3.56 -8.84 5.14
N THR A 6 3.02 -8.18 4.12
CA THR A 6 1.71 -7.53 4.14
C THR A 6 0.96 -7.87 2.86
N THR A 7 -0.27 -8.34 2.99
CA THR A 7 -1.15 -8.56 1.84
C THR A 7 -1.89 -7.28 1.47
N ILE A 8 -1.81 -6.90 0.20
CA ILE A 8 -2.52 -5.78 -0.40
C ILE A 8 -3.56 -6.31 -1.38
N THR A 9 -4.75 -5.76 -1.31
CA THR A 9 -5.88 -6.08 -2.19
C THR A 9 -6.39 -4.82 -2.88
N GLY A 10 -7.04 -4.98 -4.02
CA GLY A 10 -7.69 -3.87 -4.69
C GLY A 10 -8.49 -4.34 -5.89
N SER A 11 -9.18 -3.40 -6.50
CA SER A 11 -9.92 -3.60 -7.74
C SER A 11 -9.72 -2.40 -8.64
N VAL A 12 -9.82 -2.62 -9.95
CA VAL A 12 -9.85 -1.55 -10.94
C VAL A 12 -11.28 -1.42 -11.44
N LYS A 13 -11.84 -0.22 -11.29
CA LYS A 13 -13.17 0.13 -11.80
C LYS A 13 -13.05 1.27 -12.81
N THR A 14 -13.97 1.30 -13.76
CA THR A 14 -14.20 2.46 -14.62
C THR A 14 -14.78 3.62 -13.80
N PRO A 15 -14.73 4.88 -14.28
CA PRO A 15 -15.40 6.00 -13.62
C PRO A 15 -16.91 5.83 -13.44
N GLY A 16 -17.55 4.94 -14.22
CA GLY A 16 -18.96 4.56 -14.09
C GLY A 16 -19.22 3.47 -13.04
N ASN A 17 -18.23 3.13 -12.20
CA ASN A 17 -18.29 2.08 -11.20
C ASN A 17 -18.56 0.66 -11.77
N LEU A 18 -18.12 0.42 -13.01
CA LEU A 18 -18.12 -0.91 -13.61
C LEU A 18 -16.73 -1.54 -13.50
N ASP A 19 -16.67 -2.86 -13.43
CA ASP A 19 -15.43 -3.62 -13.39
C ASP A 19 -14.58 -3.31 -14.64
N ALA A 20 -13.29 -3.04 -14.41
CA ALA A 20 -12.34 -2.81 -15.48
C ALA A 20 -11.35 -3.97 -15.50
N ALA A 21 -11.47 -4.81 -16.52
CA ALA A 21 -10.63 -5.98 -16.66
C ALA A 21 -9.14 -5.61 -16.78
N ILE A 22 -8.31 -6.25 -15.97
CA ILE A 22 -6.86 -6.17 -16.03
C ILE A 22 -6.31 -7.58 -16.21
N THR A 23 -5.21 -7.71 -16.95
CA THR A 23 -4.51 -8.99 -17.18
C THR A 23 -3.25 -9.11 -16.32
N GLY A 24 -2.83 -8.03 -15.68
CA GLY A 24 -1.67 -8.05 -14.81
C GLY A 24 -1.56 -6.82 -13.92
N ILE A 25 -0.92 -7.03 -12.77
CA ILE A 25 -0.44 -5.96 -11.90
C ILE A 25 0.96 -6.32 -11.40
N THR A 26 1.86 -5.35 -11.40
CA THR A 26 3.23 -5.54 -10.91
C THR A 26 3.62 -4.46 -9.91
N PHE A 27 4.43 -4.87 -8.93
CA PHE A 27 4.97 -4.02 -7.88
C PHE A 27 6.48 -4.15 -7.89
N THR A 28 7.18 -3.11 -8.35
CA THR A 28 8.64 -3.10 -8.42
C THR A 28 9.19 -2.30 -7.26
N LEU A 29 9.97 -2.95 -6.40
CA LEU A 29 10.70 -2.26 -5.34
C LEU A 29 11.67 -1.24 -5.97
N THR A 30 11.74 -0.02 -5.45
CA THR A 30 12.56 1.03 -6.05
C THR A 30 14.05 0.80 -5.81
N LYS A 31 14.40 0.22 -4.66
CA LYS A 31 15.76 -0.10 -4.22
C LYS A 31 15.79 -1.23 -3.19
N SER A 32 16.93 -1.90 -3.09
CA SER A 32 17.16 -2.92 -2.08
C SER A 32 17.19 -2.33 -0.67
N ASP A 33 16.89 -3.16 0.33
CA ASP A 33 16.89 -2.82 1.74
C ASP A 33 17.31 -4.03 2.59
N TYR A 34 17.23 -3.91 3.91
CA TYR A 34 17.57 -4.98 4.85
C TYR A 34 16.51 -5.12 5.93
N GLU A 35 16.17 -6.36 6.27
CA GLU A 35 15.32 -6.71 7.40
C GLU A 35 15.81 -8.03 8.01
N ALA A 36 15.77 -8.16 9.34
CA ALA A 36 16.01 -9.44 10.03
C ALA A 36 17.33 -10.16 9.69
N GLY A 37 18.36 -9.41 9.24
CA GLY A 37 19.66 -9.95 8.81
C GLY A 37 19.72 -10.41 7.36
N GLU A 38 18.65 -10.21 6.59
CA GLU A 38 18.53 -10.57 5.17
C GLU A 38 18.52 -9.33 4.27
N ILE A 39 18.95 -9.51 3.02
CA ILE A 39 18.88 -8.47 1.99
C ILE A 39 17.54 -8.60 1.28
N ILE A 40 16.75 -7.54 1.32
CA ILE A 40 15.57 -7.40 0.48
C ILE A 40 16.01 -6.87 -0.87
N ALA A 41 16.13 -7.78 -1.85
CA ALA A 41 16.58 -7.41 -3.18
C ALA A 41 15.53 -6.57 -3.92
N LYS A 42 16.00 -5.59 -4.67
CA LYS A 42 15.19 -4.88 -5.66
C LYS A 42 14.63 -5.88 -6.68
N ASN A 43 13.33 -6.15 -6.59
CA ASN A 43 12.64 -7.08 -7.48
C ASN A 43 11.23 -6.60 -7.82
N THR A 44 10.67 -7.17 -8.89
CA THR A 44 9.28 -7.02 -9.28
C THR A 44 8.47 -8.21 -8.78
N VAL A 45 7.37 -7.94 -8.09
CA VAL A 45 6.40 -8.92 -7.63
C VAL A 45 5.13 -8.79 -8.47
N ASN A 46 4.62 -9.91 -8.97
CA ASN A 46 3.36 -9.94 -9.70
C ASN A 46 2.22 -10.19 -8.71
N GLY A 47 1.13 -9.43 -8.83
CA GLY A 47 -0.11 -9.72 -8.11
C GLY A 47 -0.88 -10.85 -8.78
N ALA A 48 -1.62 -11.61 -7.99
CA ALA A 48 -2.68 -12.48 -8.50
C ALA A 48 -3.85 -11.61 -8.94
N VAL A 49 -4.40 -11.89 -10.12
CA VAL A 49 -5.45 -11.09 -10.76
C VAL A 49 -6.65 -11.99 -11.07
N ILE A 50 -7.85 -11.48 -10.81
CA ILE A 50 -9.10 -12.03 -11.32
C ILE A 50 -9.51 -11.14 -12.49
N GLU A 51 -9.16 -11.57 -13.70
CA GLU A 51 -9.19 -10.70 -14.88
C GLU A 51 -10.57 -10.09 -15.15
N ALA A 52 -11.64 -10.87 -14.97
CA ALA A 52 -13.01 -10.46 -15.24
C ALA A 52 -13.48 -9.29 -14.36
N ASP A 53 -13.09 -9.30 -13.08
CA ASP A 53 -13.62 -8.38 -12.07
C ASP A 53 -12.69 -7.17 -11.84
N GLY A 54 -11.47 -7.26 -12.38
CA GLY A 54 -10.40 -6.29 -12.17
C GLY A 54 -9.77 -6.37 -10.78
N ASP A 55 -10.10 -7.41 -10.01
CA ASP A 55 -9.66 -7.62 -8.65
C ASP A 55 -8.23 -8.18 -8.63
N PHE A 56 -7.45 -7.77 -7.62
CA PHE A 56 -6.11 -8.28 -7.42
C PHE A 56 -5.74 -8.44 -5.95
N SER A 57 -4.77 -9.32 -5.71
CA SER A 57 -4.10 -9.51 -4.42
C SER A 57 -2.60 -9.68 -4.63
N VAL A 58 -1.80 -9.07 -3.78
CA VAL A 58 -0.34 -9.21 -3.78
C VAL A 58 0.16 -9.27 -2.34
N THR A 59 1.18 -10.08 -2.08
CA THR A 59 1.90 -10.05 -0.81
C THR A 59 3.24 -9.39 -1.03
N LEU A 60 3.48 -8.31 -0.30
CA LEU A 60 4.68 -7.48 -0.42
C LEU A 60 5.42 -7.44 0.91
N TRP A 61 6.72 -7.20 0.81
CA TRP A 61 7.52 -6.85 1.97
C TRP A 61 7.19 -5.40 2.40
N PRO A 62 6.92 -5.14 3.69
CA PRO A 62 6.57 -3.81 4.15
C PRO A 62 7.81 -2.91 4.31
N ASN A 63 7.76 -1.72 3.69
CA ASN A 63 8.86 -0.77 3.63
C ASN A 63 9.24 -0.17 5.00
N ASP A 64 8.33 -0.16 5.97
CA ASP A 64 8.59 0.32 7.34
C ASP A 64 9.41 -0.65 8.19
N LYS A 65 9.64 -1.87 7.71
CA LYS A 65 10.56 -2.83 8.32
C LYS A 65 11.99 -2.73 7.79
N GLY A 66 12.18 -1.94 6.73
CA GLY A 66 13.49 -1.69 6.13
C GLY A 66 14.36 -0.80 7.01
N MET A 67 15.65 -1.13 7.05
CA MET A 67 16.66 -0.32 7.72
C MET A 67 16.80 1.07 7.10
N ASN A 68 16.70 1.20 5.77
CA ASN A 68 16.89 2.49 5.08
C ASN A 68 15.65 3.39 5.20
N GLY A 69 14.46 2.80 5.36
CA GLY A 69 13.20 3.50 5.65
C GLY A 69 12.60 4.31 4.50
N ASP A 70 13.18 4.26 3.30
CA ASP A 70 12.75 5.07 2.14
C ASP A 70 12.63 4.24 0.84
N SER A 71 12.64 2.92 0.96
CA SER A 71 12.20 2.02 -0.10
C SER A 71 10.70 2.18 -0.36
N LYS A 72 10.27 1.99 -1.62
CA LYS A 72 8.89 2.12 -2.07
C LYS A 72 8.60 1.12 -3.19
N TYR A 73 7.33 0.93 -3.53
CA TYR A 73 6.93 0.16 -4.71
C TYR A 73 6.40 1.06 -5.82
N LYS A 74 6.91 0.86 -7.04
CA LYS A 74 6.30 1.34 -8.28
C LYS A 74 5.28 0.34 -8.77
N MET A 75 4.09 0.82 -9.08
CA MET A 75 2.98 0.00 -9.52
C MET A 75 2.73 0.15 -11.01
N LYS A 76 2.40 -0.96 -11.67
CA LYS A 76 1.97 -0.96 -13.08
C LYS A 76 0.83 -1.94 -13.29
N PHE A 77 -0.23 -1.46 -13.95
CA PHE A 77 -1.34 -2.28 -14.46
C PHE A 77 -1.13 -2.60 -15.93
N THR A 78 -1.58 -3.78 -16.34
CA THR A 78 -1.67 -4.22 -17.73
C THR A 78 -3.12 -4.57 -18.05
N PHE A 79 -3.64 -4.05 -19.16
CA PHE A 79 -5.00 -4.29 -19.62
C PHE A 79 -5.04 -5.36 -20.73
N GLY A 80 -6.24 -5.81 -21.08
CA GLY A 80 -6.44 -6.88 -22.08
C GLY A 80 -5.93 -6.53 -23.49
N ASP A 81 -5.86 -5.25 -23.84
CA ASP A 81 -5.29 -4.76 -25.11
C ASP A 81 -3.75 -4.63 -25.08
N GLY A 82 -3.11 -5.01 -23.97
CA GLY A 82 -1.68 -4.90 -23.75
C GLY A 82 -1.22 -3.49 -23.35
N SER A 83 -2.12 -2.52 -23.26
CA SER A 83 -1.78 -1.20 -22.73
C SER A 83 -1.41 -1.28 -21.25
N THR A 84 -0.55 -0.36 -20.81
CA THR A 84 -0.09 -0.33 -19.42
C THR A 84 -0.22 1.06 -18.82
N VAL A 85 -0.55 1.11 -17.53
CA VAL A 85 -0.60 2.35 -16.75
C VAL A 85 0.33 2.22 -15.56
N ASP A 86 1.29 3.14 -15.46
CA ASP A 86 2.11 3.31 -14.26
C ASP A 86 1.36 4.18 -13.25
N LEU A 87 1.38 3.78 -11.98
CA LEU A 87 0.83 4.57 -10.88
C LEU A 87 1.93 5.17 -10.02
N ALA A 88 1.52 6.10 -9.15
CA ALA A 88 2.38 6.70 -8.14
C ALA A 88 3.00 5.62 -7.24
N GLU A 89 4.19 5.92 -6.72
CA GLU A 89 4.87 5.05 -5.76
C GLU A 89 4.06 4.94 -4.47
N ILE A 90 3.98 3.72 -3.94
CA ILE A 90 3.36 3.43 -2.64
C ILE A 90 4.41 3.03 -1.62
N TYR A 91 4.13 3.35 -0.35
CA TYR A 91 4.89 2.94 0.81
C TYR A 91 4.03 2.00 1.64
N VAL A 92 4.40 0.72 1.68
CA VAL A 92 3.64 -0.32 2.36
C VAL A 92 4.11 -0.40 3.81
N LYS A 93 3.19 -0.24 4.76
CA LYS A 93 3.45 -0.52 6.17
C LYS A 93 3.09 -1.95 6.53
N HIS A 94 3.74 -2.48 7.56
CA HIS A 94 3.43 -3.79 8.07
C HIS A 94 2.00 -3.86 8.61
N SER A 95 1.31 -4.98 8.33
CA SER A 95 -0.04 -5.25 8.78
C SER A 95 -0.26 -6.76 8.83
N ASP A 96 -0.82 -7.25 9.93
CA ASP A 96 -1.20 -8.66 10.09
C ASP A 96 -2.51 -9.00 9.35
N THR A 97 -3.27 -7.99 8.95
CA THR A 97 -4.48 -8.12 8.13
C THR A 97 -4.29 -7.55 6.74
N PRO A 98 -4.98 -8.06 5.71
CA PRO A 98 -4.96 -7.46 4.38
C PRO A 98 -5.35 -5.98 4.42
N LYS A 99 -4.66 -5.17 3.62
CA LYS A 99 -4.99 -3.76 3.40
C LYS A 99 -5.52 -3.55 1.98
N THR A 100 -6.40 -2.58 1.82
CA THR A 100 -6.79 -2.13 0.48
C THR A 100 -5.71 -1.23 -0.10
N ILE A 101 -5.60 -1.19 -1.42
CA ILE A 101 -4.67 -0.28 -2.10
C ILE A 101 -4.98 1.19 -1.83
N GLU A 102 -6.25 1.53 -1.60
CA GLU A 102 -6.68 2.88 -1.21
C GLU A 102 -6.08 3.28 0.15
N ASP A 103 -6.19 2.42 1.16
CA ASP A 103 -5.63 2.68 2.48
C ASP A 103 -4.11 2.88 2.41
N VAL A 104 -3.41 2.04 1.63
CA VAL A 104 -1.96 2.19 1.43
C VAL A 104 -1.61 3.49 0.69
N ALA A 105 -2.35 3.85 -0.35
CA ALA A 105 -2.13 5.08 -1.11
C ALA A 105 -2.39 6.32 -0.23
N LEU A 106 -3.43 6.28 0.61
CA LEU A 106 -3.70 7.32 1.60
C LEU A 106 -2.54 7.43 2.58
N GLU A 107 -2.15 6.33 3.24
CA GLU A 107 -1.02 6.31 4.20
C GLU A 107 0.28 6.85 3.58
N THR A 108 0.54 6.52 2.31
CA THR A 108 1.69 7.03 1.56
C THR A 108 1.64 8.55 1.41
N LYS A 109 0.49 9.09 0.98
CA LYS A 109 0.30 10.54 0.82
C LYS A 109 0.43 11.26 2.17
N LEU A 110 -0.14 10.70 3.22
CA LEU A 110 -0.09 11.26 4.56
C LEU A 110 1.33 11.29 5.13
N ALA A 111 2.11 10.22 4.95
CA ALA A 111 3.51 10.21 5.37
C ALA A 111 4.33 11.33 4.69
N GLY A 112 4.03 11.64 3.43
CA GLY A 112 4.64 12.77 2.72
C GLY A 112 4.15 14.14 3.19
N ALA A 113 2.85 14.29 3.41
CA ALA A 113 2.22 15.57 3.77
C ALA A 113 2.46 15.98 5.23
N LEU A 114 2.57 14.99 6.13
CA LEU A 114 2.64 15.19 7.58
C LEU A 114 4.06 14.94 8.12
N LYS A 115 5.10 15.29 7.36
CA LYS A 115 6.49 15.13 7.82
C LYS A 115 6.69 15.72 9.21
N GLY A 116 7.18 14.90 10.15
CA GLY A 116 7.38 15.28 11.55
C GLY A 116 6.22 14.92 12.49
N TYR A 117 5.10 14.44 11.95
CA TYR A 117 3.97 13.93 12.73
C TYR A 117 3.74 12.44 12.45
N THR A 118 3.31 11.71 13.47
CA THR A 118 2.76 10.37 13.28
C THR A 118 1.35 10.50 12.73
N ALA A 119 1.08 9.98 11.53
CA ALA A 119 -0.28 9.93 10.98
C ALA A 119 -0.98 8.65 11.44
N VAL A 120 -2.16 8.80 12.05
CA VAL A 120 -3.04 7.69 12.44
C VAL A 120 -4.41 7.93 11.81
N VAL A 121 -4.89 6.94 11.06
CA VAL A 121 -6.22 6.99 10.43
C VAL A 121 -7.19 6.23 11.32
N LEU A 122 -8.27 6.89 11.74
CA LEU A 122 -9.27 6.38 12.68
C LEU A 122 -10.69 6.67 12.16
N THR A 123 -11.68 5.95 12.66
CA THR A 123 -13.07 6.39 12.65
C THR A 123 -13.31 7.49 13.68
N GLN A 124 -14.43 8.20 13.58
CA GLN A 124 -14.84 9.19 14.59
C GLN A 124 -14.93 8.55 15.98
N ALA A 125 -15.55 7.36 16.08
CA ALA A 125 -15.74 6.65 17.34
C ALA A 125 -14.39 6.26 17.98
N GLU A 126 -13.42 5.80 17.19
CA GLU A 126 -12.08 5.46 17.69
C GLU A 126 -11.31 6.69 18.18
N TYR A 127 -11.44 7.83 17.48
CA TYR A 127 -10.82 9.09 17.91
C TYR A 127 -11.41 9.62 19.22
N ASP A 128 -12.73 9.52 19.37
CA ASP A 128 -13.43 9.93 20.58
C ASP A 128 -13.09 9.02 21.77
N ALA A 129 -12.84 7.72 21.50
CA ALA A 129 -12.40 6.76 22.50
C ALA A 129 -10.93 6.93 22.96
N LEU A 130 -10.14 7.81 22.33
CA LEU A 130 -8.75 8.07 22.76
C LEU A 130 -8.71 8.79 24.10
N ALA A 131 -8.18 8.09 25.12
CA ALA A 131 -7.97 8.63 26.46
C ALA A 131 -7.08 9.90 26.47
N THR A 132 -6.03 9.91 25.66
CA THR A 132 -5.13 11.05 25.48
C THR A 132 -4.77 11.21 24.02
N LYS A 133 -4.85 12.44 23.52
CA LYS A 133 -4.48 12.81 22.15
C LYS A 133 -3.07 13.37 22.15
N SER A 134 -2.19 12.79 21.35
CA SER A 134 -0.78 13.19 21.27
C SER A 134 -0.63 14.47 20.43
N PRO A 135 0.15 15.46 20.90
CA PRO A 135 0.39 16.70 20.14
C PRO A 135 1.29 16.48 18.91
N THR A 136 1.98 15.35 18.82
CA THR A 136 2.84 14.97 17.67
C THR A 136 2.18 13.96 16.75
N THR A 137 0.87 13.72 16.93
CA THR A 137 0.08 12.79 16.13
C THR A 137 -1.01 13.53 15.38
N ALA A 138 -1.02 13.39 14.07
CA ALA A 138 -2.11 13.83 13.22
C ALA A 138 -3.14 12.71 13.10
N TYR A 139 -4.32 12.93 13.66
CA TYR A 139 -5.44 12.01 13.60
C TYR A 139 -6.32 12.33 12.40
N ILE A 140 -6.47 11.38 11.49
CA ILE A 140 -7.22 11.55 10.26
C ILE A 140 -8.47 10.70 10.35
N LEU A 141 -9.61 11.35 10.27
CA LEU A 141 -10.90 10.69 10.45
C LEU A 141 -11.40 10.21 9.09
N LYS A 142 -11.62 8.89 8.93
CA LYS A 142 -12.28 8.35 7.75
C LYS A 142 -13.73 8.85 7.75
N GLY A 143 -14.13 9.55 6.69
CA GLY A 143 -15.53 9.92 6.46
C GLY A 143 -16.36 8.66 6.22
N VAL A 144 -17.52 8.58 6.88
CA VAL A 144 -18.50 7.49 6.73
C VAL A 144 -19.22 7.62 5.39
#